data_AF-A0A2M8P8F5-F1
#
_entry.id   AF-A0A2M8P8F5-F1
#
_cell.length_a   1.000
_cell.length_b   1.000
_cell.length_c   1.000
_cell.angle_alpha   90.00
_cell.angle_beta   90.00
_cell.angle_gamma   90.00
#
_symmetry.space_group_name_H-M   'P 1'
#
loop_
_entity.id
_entity.type
_entity.pdbx_description
1 polymer ?
#
loop_
_entity_poly.entity_id
_entity_poly.type
_entity_poly.pdbx_seq_one_letter_code
_entity_poly.pdbx_strand_id
1 'polypeptide(L)'
;GYAPGGVVPTGPCTNCQYYNDNTGGLTLEYDGFTTVLVAWLLVVPCETYHIKLGVADAGDGIYDSGVFIEENSFESPKIEVETDPFPQGVSDNMIEGCVEADIIFKLPNPSYAPLTVCFEIGGTATNGVDYEEIDDCITFEEDQDTAIIHIVPLKDDLIEGEESIIFIIENTLGCIVRYDTVE
;
A
#
# COMPACT_ATOMS: atom_id res chain seq x y z
N GLY A 1 -24.13 -25.16 3.11
CA GLY A 1 -25.06 -26.20 3.61
C GLY A 1 -24.80 -26.35 5.09
N TYR A 2 -25.80 -26.11 5.92
CA TYR A 2 -25.70 -26.25 7.37
C TYR A 2 -26.84 -27.14 7.90
N ALA A 3 -26.61 -27.75 9.06
CA ALA A 3 -27.50 -28.65 9.77
C ALA A 3 -27.84 -27.99 11.12
N PRO A 4 -29.12 -27.84 11.48
CA PRO A 4 -29.51 -27.08 12.66
C PRO A 4 -28.99 -27.77 13.94
N GLY A 5 -28.35 -26.99 14.83
CA GLY A 5 -28.03 -27.42 16.20
C GLY A 5 -26.55 -27.58 16.56
N GLY A 6 -25.61 -26.88 15.92
CA GLY A 6 -24.20 -26.93 16.30
C GLY A 6 -23.51 -28.26 15.96
N VAL A 7 -24.10 -29.03 15.03
CA VAL A 7 -23.53 -30.27 14.53
C VAL A 7 -23.11 -30.03 13.09
N VAL A 8 -21.82 -30.20 12.79
CA VAL A 8 -21.30 -30.17 11.42
C VAL A 8 -22.15 -31.11 10.56
N PRO A 9 -22.71 -30.66 9.41
CA PRO A 9 -23.61 -31.48 8.61
C PRO A 9 -22.95 -32.80 8.24
N THR A 10 -23.51 -33.92 8.71
CA THR A 10 -23.04 -35.28 8.39
C THR A 10 -23.63 -35.81 7.06
N GLY A 11 -24.35 -34.98 6.31
CA GLY A 11 -24.80 -35.28 4.94
C GLY A 11 -23.66 -35.16 3.92
N PRO A 12 -23.89 -35.48 2.62
CA PRO A 12 -22.91 -35.22 1.57
C PRO A 12 -22.74 -33.71 1.43
N CYS A 13 -21.76 -33.18 2.16
CA CYS A 13 -21.72 -31.77 2.43
C CYS A 13 -20.85 -31.10 1.36
N THR A 14 -21.51 -30.40 0.44
CA THR A 14 -20.84 -29.66 -0.64
C THR A 14 -20.25 -28.39 -0.03
N ASN A 15 -18.95 -28.15 -0.26
CA ASN A 15 -18.23 -26.93 0.16
C ASN A 15 -18.03 -26.73 1.67
N CYS A 16 -18.17 -27.75 2.50
CA CYS A 16 -17.95 -27.62 3.95
C CYS A 16 -16.54 -27.23 4.35
N GLN A 17 -15.53 -27.50 3.51
CA GLN A 17 -14.17 -27.03 3.77
C GLN A 17 -14.08 -25.50 3.89
N TYR A 18 -15.10 -24.78 3.41
CA TYR A 18 -15.18 -23.33 3.49
C TYR A 18 -16.09 -22.84 4.62
N TYR A 19 -16.75 -23.71 5.40
CA TYR A 19 -17.64 -23.27 6.49
C TYR A 19 -16.91 -23.31 7.84
N ASN A 20 -16.99 -22.21 8.58
CA ASN A 20 -16.52 -22.06 9.95
C ASN A 20 -17.70 -21.74 10.86
N ASP A 21 -17.98 -22.60 11.84
CA ASP A 21 -19.05 -22.36 12.82
C ASP A 21 -18.68 -21.19 13.74
N ASN A 22 -19.59 -20.23 13.88
CA ASN A 22 -19.46 -19.07 14.77
C ASN A 22 -20.69 -18.91 15.70
N THR A 23 -21.48 -19.96 15.91
CA THR A 23 -22.69 -19.93 16.77
C THR A 23 -22.42 -19.43 18.22
N GLY A 24 -21.19 -19.55 18.71
CA GLY A 24 -20.75 -19.03 20.03
C GLY A 24 -19.78 -17.84 19.96
N GLY A 25 -19.68 -17.17 18.82
CA GLY A 25 -18.78 -16.05 18.60
C GLY A 25 -19.08 -14.84 19.49
N LEU A 26 -18.06 -14.01 19.72
CA LEU A 26 -18.16 -12.80 20.57
C LEU A 26 -18.14 -11.49 19.78
N THR A 27 -18.00 -11.54 18.44
CA THR A 27 -17.69 -10.37 17.61
C THR A 27 -18.81 -9.98 16.67
N LEU A 28 -19.27 -10.89 15.81
CA LEU A 28 -20.33 -10.66 14.83
C LEU A 28 -21.47 -11.65 15.08
N GLU A 29 -22.72 -11.18 14.97
CA GLU A 29 -23.97 -11.95 15.16
C GLU A 29 -24.22 -13.01 14.07
N TYR A 30 -23.23 -13.32 13.24
CA TYR A 30 -23.34 -14.40 12.25
C TYR A 30 -22.95 -15.72 12.90
N ASP A 31 -23.84 -16.70 12.85
CA ASP A 31 -23.64 -18.05 13.40
C ASP A 31 -22.71 -18.93 12.54
N GLY A 32 -22.32 -18.45 11.36
CA GLY A 32 -21.32 -19.08 10.52
C GLY A 32 -20.55 -18.08 9.66
N PHE A 33 -19.28 -18.38 9.42
CA PHE A 33 -18.42 -17.68 8.47
C PHE A 33 -18.01 -18.61 7.35
N THR A 34 -17.59 -18.01 6.24
CA THR A 34 -16.71 -18.74 5.32
C THR A 34 -15.27 -18.72 5.85
N THR A 35 -14.41 -19.61 5.36
CA THR A 35 -12.97 -19.29 5.33
C THR A 35 -12.73 -18.07 4.44
N VAL A 36 -11.55 -17.46 4.54
CA VAL A 36 -11.18 -16.35 3.65
C VAL A 36 -11.15 -16.87 2.21
N LEU A 37 -12.02 -16.32 1.37
CA LEU A 37 -12.07 -16.63 -0.04
C LEU A 37 -11.24 -15.59 -0.80
N VAL A 38 -10.17 -16.05 -1.44
CA VAL A 38 -9.24 -15.18 -2.17
C VAL A 38 -9.58 -15.20 -3.66
N ALA A 39 -9.69 -14.01 -4.26
CA ALA A 39 -9.81 -13.83 -5.70
C ALA A 39 -8.80 -12.76 -6.15
N TRP A 40 -8.10 -13.04 -7.25
CA TRP A 40 -7.16 -12.09 -7.87
C TRP A 40 -7.44 -11.99 -9.38
N LEU A 41 -7.10 -10.85 -9.95
CA LEU A 41 -7.21 -10.57 -11.37
C LEU A 41 -5.97 -9.80 -11.82
N LEU A 42 -5.32 -10.25 -12.90
CA LEU A 42 -4.30 -9.44 -13.55
C LEU A 42 -4.98 -8.27 -14.28
N VAL A 43 -4.59 -7.06 -13.91
CA VAL A 43 -5.14 -5.82 -14.46
C VAL A 43 -4.18 -5.20 -15.48
N VAL A 44 -4.74 -4.55 -16.50
CA VAL A 44 -4.00 -3.60 -17.33
C VAL A 44 -3.96 -2.28 -16.55
N PRO A 45 -2.79 -1.68 -16.36
CA PRO A 45 -2.73 -0.40 -15.67
C PRO A 45 -3.54 0.68 -16.36
N CYS A 46 -4.01 1.65 -15.57
CA CYS A 46 -4.84 2.76 -16.04
C CYS A 46 -6.20 2.39 -16.64
N GLU A 47 -6.61 1.11 -16.55
CA GLU A 47 -7.94 0.68 -16.93
C GLU A 47 -8.87 0.61 -15.71
N THR A 48 -10.15 0.92 -15.91
CA THR A 48 -11.15 0.86 -14.86
C THR A 48 -11.77 -0.53 -14.80
N TYR A 49 -11.61 -1.20 -13.67
CA TYR A 49 -12.22 -2.52 -13.39
C TYR A 49 -13.36 -2.40 -12.39
N HIS A 50 -14.33 -3.33 -12.49
CA HIS A 50 -15.46 -3.40 -11.58
C HIS A 50 -15.49 -4.77 -10.91
N ILE A 51 -15.52 -4.81 -9.58
CA ILE A 51 -15.90 -6.01 -8.86
C ILE A 51 -17.42 -6.05 -8.69
N LYS A 52 -18.03 -7.21 -8.94
CA LYS A 52 -19.44 -7.48 -8.69
C LYS A 52 -19.56 -8.60 -7.67
N LEU A 53 -20.16 -8.30 -6.53
CA LEU A 53 -20.43 -9.25 -5.47
C LEU A 53 -21.94 -9.50 -5.42
N GLY A 54 -22.33 -10.77 -5.38
CA GLY A 54 -23.72 -11.18 -5.30
C GLY A 54 -23.92 -12.07 -4.09
N VAL A 55 -24.84 -11.69 -3.22
CA VAL A 55 -25.36 -12.52 -2.14
C VAL A 55 -26.85 -12.72 -2.41
N ALA A 56 -27.30 -13.95 -2.29
CA ALA A 56 -28.70 -14.32 -2.46
C ALA A 56 -29.14 -15.19 -1.30
N ASP A 57 -30.37 -14.95 -0.85
CA ASP A 57 -31.00 -15.74 0.19
C ASP A 57 -31.28 -17.16 -0.31
N ALA A 58 -31.08 -18.15 0.55
CA ALA A 58 -31.72 -19.45 0.37
C ALA A 58 -33.20 -19.26 0.75
N GLY A 59 -34.15 -20.05 0.24
CA GLY A 59 -35.59 -19.74 0.40
C GLY A 59 -36.15 -19.71 1.84
N ASP A 60 -35.32 -19.73 2.87
CA ASP A 60 -35.65 -19.52 4.28
C ASP A 60 -35.18 -18.14 4.77
N GLY A 61 -36.12 -17.21 4.96
CA GLY A 61 -35.84 -15.87 5.49
C GLY A 61 -35.51 -15.84 6.99
N ILE A 62 -34.81 -16.86 7.50
CA ILE A 62 -34.40 -17.02 8.90
C ILE A 62 -32.93 -16.57 9.08
N TYR A 63 -32.14 -16.55 8.00
CA TYR A 63 -30.70 -16.29 8.06
C TYR A 63 -30.32 -15.01 7.33
N ASP A 64 -29.47 -14.22 7.98
CA ASP A 64 -28.84 -13.06 7.35
C ASP A 64 -27.53 -13.46 6.66
N SER A 65 -27.21 -12.80 5.55
CA SER A 65 -25.95 -13.00 4.84
C SER A 65 -25.25 -11.66 4.61
N GLY A 66 -23.94 -11.63 4.84
CA GLY A 66 -23.10 -10.46 4.62
C GLY A 66 -21.82 -10.81 3.86
N VAL A 67 -21.28 -9.85 3.12
CA VAL A 67 -19.92 -9.93 2.56
C VAL A 67 -19.01 -9.01 3.34
N PHE A 68 -17.90 -9.55 3.80
CA PHE A 68 -16.82 -8.78 4.41
C PHE A 68 -15.65 -8.76 3.46
N ILE A 69 -15.06 -7.57 3.29
CA ILE A 69 -13.87 -7.35 2.48
C ILE A 69 -12.78 -6.92 3.45
N GLU A 70 -11.64 -7.58 3.36
CA GLU A 70 -10.48 -7.22 4.16
C GLU A 70 -9.97 -5.83 3.75
N GLU A 71 -9.67 -4.99 4.74
CA GLU A 71 -9.10 -3.67 4.50
C GLU A 71 -7.80 -3.82 3.70
N ASN A 72 -7.58 -2.93 2.73
CA ASN A 72 -6.41 -2.96 1.84
C ASN A 72 -6.29 -4.23 0.94
N SER A 73 -7.30 -5.09 0.85
CA SER A 73 -7.27 -6.26 -0.07
C SER A 73 -7.32 -5.90 -1.56
N PHE A 74 -7.65 -4.66 -1.89
CA PHE A 74 -7.46 -4.09 -3.23
C PHE A 74 -6.23 -3.20 -3.21
N GLU A 75 -5.11 -3.75 -3.67
CA GLU A 75 -3.86 -3.02 -3.79
C GLU A 75 -3.39 -2.97 -5.24
N SER A 76 -2.71 -1.87 -5.57
CA SER A 76 -1.95 -1.73 -6.81
C SER A 76 -0.47 -1.60 -6.45
N PRO A 77 0.44 -1.99 -7.34
CA PRO A 77 1.86 -1.70 -7.15
C PRO A 77 2.04 -0.19 -6.88
N LYS A 78 2.81 0.14 -5.85
CA LYS A 78 3.06 1.52 -5.41
C LYS A 78 4.56 1.73 -5.19
N ILE A 79 4.99 2.97 -5.23
CA ILE A 79 6.34 3.34 -4.78
C ILE A 79 6.30 3.36 -3.25
N GLU A 80 7.18 2.59 -2.62
CA GLU A 80 7.39 2.64 -1.18
C GLU A 80 8.47 3.68 -0.87
N VAL A 81 8.32 4.39 0.24
CA VAL A 81 9.26 5.41 0.69
C VAL A 81 9.70 5.06 2.09
N GLU A 82 11.01 4.97 2.27
CA GLU A 82 11.68 4.75 3.55
C GLU A 82 12.59 5.92 3.87
N THR A 83 12.80 6.18 5.16
CA THR A 83 13.75 7.19 5.64
C THR A 83 14.86 6.49 6.40
N ASP A 84 16.11 6.85 6.08
CA ASP A 84 17.31 6.29 6.69
C ASP A 84 18.19 7.41 7.29
N PRO A 85 18.11 7.68 8.61
CA PRO A 85 18.80 8.80 9.24
C PRO A 85 20.29 8.52 9.46
N PHE A 86 21.15 9.50 9.16
CA PHE A 86 22.60 9.40 9.36
C PHE A 86 23.14 10.56 10.22
N PRO A 87 23.99 10.30 11.23
CA PRO A 87 24.45 9.00 11.69
C PRO A 87 23.35 8.22 12.45
N GLN A 88 23.32 6.92 12.17
CA GLN A 88 22.33 5.97 12.72
C GLN A 88 22.35 5.94 14.26
N GLY A 89 21.16 5.87 14.86
CA GLY A 89 20.99 5.74 16.32
C GLY A 89 21.22 7.01 17.14
N VAL A 90 21.37 8.17 16.48
CA VAL A 90 21.43 9.48 17.15
C VAL A 90 20.03 10.07 17.35
N SER A 91 19.25 10.15 16.28
CA SER A 91 17.88 10.68 16.27
C SER A 91 17.13 10.12 15.06
N ASP A 92 15.82 9.89 15.21
CA ASP A 92 14.94 9.56 14.08
C ASP A 92 14.55 10.81 13.28
N ASN A 93 14.66 11.99 13.89
CA ASN A 93 14.47 13.28 13.24
C ASN A 93 15.80 13.82 12.70
N MET A 94 15.74 14.44 11.54
CA MET A 94 16.82 15.27 11.03
C MET A 94 17.07 16.48 11.93
N ILE A 95 18.34 16.86 12.06
CA ILE A 95 18.79 17.96 12.92
C ILE A 95 19.86 18.75 12.17
N GLU A 96 19.66 20.05 12.05
CA GLU A 96 20.61 20.99 11.47
C GLU A 96 22.06 20.79 11.92
N GLY A 97 22.92 20.49 10.94
CA GLY A 97 24.35 20.27 11.13
C GLY A 97 24.70 19.07 12.03
N CYS A 98 23.78 18.14 12.26
CA CYS A 98 23.99 17.00 13.14
C CYS A 98 23.46 15.67 12.58
N VAL A 99 22.21 15.64 12.11
CA VAL A 99 21.57 14.42 11.60
C VAL A 99 20.92 14.74 10.25
N GLU A 100 21.38 14.02 9.23
CA GLU A 100 20.90 14.04 7.85
C GLU A 100 20.03 12.79 7.62
N ALA A 101 19.41 12.66 6.46
CA ALA A 101 18.71 11.42 6.11
C ALA A 101 18.71 11.13 4.61
N ASP A 102 18.78 9.86 4.26
CA ASP A 102 18.44 9.38 2.93
C ASP A 102 16.95 9.06 2.86
N ILE A 103 16.28 9.59 1.85
CA ILE A 103 14.91 9.20 1.49
C ILE A 103 15.01 8.19 0.36
N ILE A 104 14.65 6.94 0.65
CA ILE A 104 14.82 5.79 -0.21
C ILE A 104 13.47 5.44 -0.82
N PHE A 105 13.36 5.61 -2.14
CA PHE A 105 12.19 5.24 -2.91
C PHE A 105 12.40 3.85 -3.51
N LYS A 106 11.40 2.97 -3.39
CA LYS A 106 11.46 1.59 -3.87
C LYS A 106 10.32 1.28 -4.82
N LEU A 107 10.67 0.76 -5.99
CA LEU A 107 9.74 0.13 -6.91
C LEU A 107 9.42 -1.29 -6.45
N PRO A 108 8.19 -1.77 -6.70
CA PRO A 108 7.81 -3.15 -6.39
C PRO A 108 8.53 -4.17 -7.29
N ASN A 109 9.00 -3.74 -8.47
CA ASN A 109 9.84 -4.53 -9.36
C ASN A 109 10.82 -3.60 -10.10
N PRO A 110 12.03 -4.06 -10.44
CA PRO A 110 12.96 -3.32 -11.27
C PRO A 110 12.36 -2.90 -12.62
N SER A 111 12.87 -1.79 -13.13
CA SER A 111 12.40 -1.17 -14.35
C SER A 111 13.34 -1.52 -15.52
N TYR A 112 12.83 -2.09 -16.62
CA TYR A 112 13.64 -2.47 -17.80
C TYR A 112 14.14 -1.29 -18.67
N ALA A 113 13.96 -0.06 -18.20
CA ALA A 113 14.50 1.16 -18.78
C ALA A 113 14.46 2.25 -17.69
N PRO A 114 15.23 3.35 -17.79
CA PRO A 114 15.15 4.43 -16.82
C PRO A 114 13.72 4.94 -16.61
N LEU A 115 13.31 5.08 -15.35
CA LEU A 115 12.00 5.59 -14.95
C LEU A 115 12.18 6.83 -14.10
N THR A 116 11.79 7.98 -14.65
CA THR A 116 11.73 9.23 -13.89
C THR A 116 10.35 9.37 -13.26
N VAL A 117 10.34 9.66 -11.96
CA VAL A 117 9.13 9.92 -11.16
C VAL A 117 9.29 11.29 -10.52
N CYS A 118 8.36 12.19 -10.81
CA CYS A 118 8.30 13.51 -10.19
C CYS A 118 7.24 13.55 -9.10
N PHE A 119 7.43 14.43 -8.12
CA PHE A 119 6.59 14.57 -6.94
C PHE A 119 6.48 16.04 -6.54
N GLU A 120 5.43 16.38 -5.79
CA GLU A 120 5.35 17.69 -5.14
C GLU A 120 6.04 17.61 -3.77
N ILE A 121 6.85 18.63 -3.47
CA ILE A 121 7.48 18.79 -2.15
C ILE A 121 6.59 19.73 -1.33
N GLY A 122 5.96 19.18 -0.29
CA GLY A 122 5.18 19.91 0.70
C GLY A 122 5.80 19.82 2.09
N GLY A 123 5.00 20.18 3.10
CA GLY A 123 5.45 20.25 4.49
C GLY A 123 5.58 21.70 4.96
N THR A 124 6.35 21.91 6.02
CA THR A 124 6.62 23.23 6.58
C THR A 124 8.03 23.72 6.31
N ALA A 125 8.99 22.81 6.10
CA ALA A 125 10.34 23.14 5.68
C ALA A 125 10.37 23.49 4.18
N THR A 126 11.16 24.49 3.83
CA THR A 126 11.29 25.12 2.52
C THR A 126 12.54 24.63 1.79
N ASN A 127 12.34 24.06 0.60
CA ASN A 127 13.43 23.55 -0.25
C ASN A 127 14.43 24.65 -0.62
N GLY A 128 15.72 24.40 -0.38
CA GLY A 128 16.81 25.36 -0.60
C GLY A 128 16.96 26.45 0.46
N VAL A 129 16.14 26.42 1.52
CA VAL A 129 16.26 27.34 2.67
C VAL A 129 16.60 26.55 3.93
N ASP A 130 15.76 25.58 4.29
CA ASP A 130 15.89 24.81 5.55
C ASP A 130 16.71 23.52 5.34
N TYR A 131 16.87 23.10 4.09
CA TYR A 131 17.73 22.01 3.66
C TYR A 131 18.31 22.32 2.26
N GLU A 132 19.40 21.63 1.90
CA GLU A 132 20.01 21.78 0.58
C GLU A 132 18.97 21.60 -0.53
N GLU A 133 19.07 22.41 -1.59
CA GLU A 133 18.11 22.36 -2.69
C GLU A 133 18.12 20.97 -3.34
N ILE A 134 16.96 20.32 -3.36
CA ILE A 134 16.74 19.03 -4.04
C ILE A 134 15.85 19.20 -5.26
N ASP A 135 16.04 18.31 -6.23
CA ASP A 135 15.14 18.19 -7.39
C ASP A 135 13.78 17.62 -6.96
N ASP A 136 12.75 17.97 -7.71
CA ASP A 136 11.36 17.48 -7.55
C ASP A 136 11.09 16.17 -8.32
N CYS A 137 12.15 15.52 -8.81
CA CYS A 137 12.09 14.24 -9.50
C CYS A 137 13.24 13.32 -9.09
N ILE A 138 12.96 12.01 -9.09
CA ILE A 138 13.96 10.94 -8.97
C ILE A 138 13.98 10.09 -10.24
N THR A 139 15.11 9.45 -10.51
CA THR A 139 15.23 8.48 -11.61
C THR A 139 15.67 7.13 -11.06
N PHE A 140 14.86 6.11 -11.34
CA PHE A 140 15.27 4.71 -11.20
C PHE A 140 15.97 4.32 -12.49
N GLU A 141 17.25 3.96 -12.40
CA GLU A 141 18.02 3.49 -13.56
C GLU A 141 17.51 2.13 -14.07
N GLU A 142 17.94 1.76 -15.26
CA GLU A 142 17.64 0.43 -15.83
C GLU A 142 18.06 -0.68 -14.86
N ASP A 143 17.18 -1.68 -14.71
CA ASP A 143 17.33 -2.82 -13.80
C ASP A 143 17.52 -2.45 -12.32
N GLN A 144 17.27 -1.19 -11.93
CA GLN A 144 17.21 -0.77 -10.54
C GLN A 144 15.75 -0.67 -10.06
N ASP A 145 15.55 -0.98 -8.79
CA ASP A 145 14.28 -0.79 -8.08
C ASP A 145 14.38 0.31 -7.02
N THR A 146 15.54 0.93 -6.84
CA THR A 146 15.78 1.90 -5.78
C THR A 146 16.32 3.22 -6.34
N ALA A 147 15.82 4.33 -5.82
CA ALA A 147 16.35 5.67 -6.05
C ALA A 147 16.41 6.41 -4.70
N ILE A 148 17.40 7.27 -4.52
CA ILE A 148 17.70 7.89 -3.22
C ILE A 148 17.81 9.41 -3.39
N ILE A 149 17.20 10.15 -2.46
CA ILE A 149 17.46 11.57 -2.26
C ILE A 149 18.17 11.73 -0.91
N HIS A 150 19.33 12.37 -0.92
CA HIS A 150 20.03 12.73 0.30
C HIS A 150 19.54 14.09 0.78
N ILE A 151 19.07 14.18 2.03
CA ILE A 151 18.57 15.41 2.64
C ILE A 151 19.56 15.90 3.68
N VAL A 152 20.07 17.11 3.46
CA VAL A 152 21.02 17.80 4.34
C VAL A 152 20.34 19.05 4.92
N PRO A 153 19.91 19.02 6.20
CA PRO A 153 19.36 20.21 6.84
C PRO A 153 20.42 21.31 6.96
N LEU A 154 20.05 22.53 6.57
CA LEU A 154 20.94 23.68 6.56
C LEU A 154 20.93 24.34 7.94
N LYS A 155 22.09 24.32 8.60
CA LYS A 155 22.24 24.99 9.88
C LYS A 155 22.29 26.50 9.70
N ASP A 156 21.41 27.21 10.38
CA ASP A 156 21.49 28.66 10.49
C ASP A 156 21.34 29.18 11.93
N ASP A 157 21.15 30.50 12.09
CA ASP A 157 21.04 31.18 13.39
C ASP A 157 19.57 31.55 13.73
N LEU A 158 18.60 31.05 12.97
CA LEU A 158 17.17 31.25 13.19
C LEU A 158 16.62 30.20 14.17
N ILE A 159 15.43 30.48 14.69
CA ILE A 159 14.69 29.55 15.57
C ILE A 159 13.37 29.26 14.87
N GLU A 160 13.25 28.07 14.31
CA GLU A 160 12.19 27.74 13.36
C GLU A 160 11.19 26.71 13.90
N GLY A 161 11.58 25.99 14.97
CA GLY A 161 10.74 24.97 15.59
C GLY A 161 10.90 23.61 14.90
N GLU A 162 9.94 22.71 15.08
CA GLU A 162 9.93 21.44 14.35
C GLU A 162 9.25 21.62 13.01
N GLU A 163 9.90 21.13 11.96
CA GLU A 163 9.41 21.21 10.60
C GLU A 163 9.30 19.83 9.94
N SER A 164 8.61 19.79 8.81
CA SER A 164 8.34 18.56 8.06
C SER A 164 8.63 18.75 6.58
N ILE A 165 9.09 17.68 5.94
CA ILE A 165 9.14 17.54 4.49
C ILE A 165 8.15 16.44 4.12
N ILE A 166 7.29 16.70 3.13
CA ILE A 166 6.28 15.75 2.66
C ILE A 166 6.45 15.54 1.16
N PHE A 167 6.74 14.32 0.74
CA PHE A 167 6.78 13.94 -0.67
C PHE A 167 5.39 13.46 -1.12
N ILE A 168 4.78 14.16 -2.07
CA ILE A 168 3.46 13.81 -2.63
C ILE A 168 3.68 13.21 -4.01
N ILE A 169 3.53 11.89 -4.10
CA ILE A 169 3.80 11.12 -5.31
C ILE A 169 2.48 10.68 -5.93
N GLU A 170 2.27 11.01 -7.20
CA GLU A 170 1.16 10.42 -7.96
C GLU A 170 1.50 8.98 -8.34
N ASN A 171 0.70 8.02 -7.87
CA ASN A 171 0.90 6.62 -8.24
C ASN A 171 0.46 6.37 -9.70
N THR A 172 1.38 6.59 -10.63
CA THR A 172 1.23 6.31 -12.05
C THR A 172 1.92 5.00 -12.46
N LEU A 173 2.35 4.18 -11.50
CA LEU A 173 3.02 2.92 -11.80
C LEU A 173 2.12 2.03 -12.65
N GLY A 174 2.64 1.65 -13.81
CA GLY A 174 1.94 0.85 -14.82
C GLY A 174 1.17 1.68 -15.84
N CYS A 175 0.68 2.87 -15.52
CA CYS A 175 -0.05 3.74 -16.46
C CYS A 175 0.82 4.29 -17.59
N ILE A 176 2.14 4.25 -17.41
CA ILE A 176 3.11 4.68 -18.40
C ILE A 176 3.30 3.54 -19.40
N VAL A 177 2.70 3.68 -20.58
CA VAL A 177 2.96 2.78 -21.73
C VAL A 177 4.44 2.91 -22.11
N ARG A 178 5.20 1.83 -21.95
CA ARG A 178 6.58 1.76 -22.42
C ARG A 178 6.61 1.18 -23.82
N TYR A 179 7.24 1.89 -24.74
CA TYR A 179 7.58 1.35 -26.05
C TYR A 179 8.89 0.60 -25.91
N ASP A 180 8.87 -0.69 -26.19
CA ASP A 180 10.09 -1.48 -26.38
C ASP A 180 10.50 -1.40 -27.86
N THR A 181 11.78 -1.15 -28.11
CA THR A 181 12.35 -1.28 -29.46
C THR A 181 12.74 -2.73 -29.68
N VAL A 182 11.94 -3.45 -30.47
CA VAL A 182 12.31 -4.78 -30.95
C VAL A 182 13.35 -4.62 -32.06
N GLU A 183 14.56 -5.15 -31.88
CA GLU A 183 15.49 -5.46 -32.98
C GLU A 183 15.23 -6.84 -33.57
#